data_AF-A0A938W589-F1
#
_entry.id   AF-A0A938W589-F1
#
_cell.length_a   1.000
_cell.length_b   1.000
_cell.length_c   1.000
_cell.angle_alpha   90.00
_cell.angle_beta   90.00
_cell.angle_gamma   90.00
#
_symmetry.space_group_name_H-M   'P 1'
#
loop_
_entity.id
_entity.type
_entity.pdbx_description
1 polymer ?
#
loop_
_entity_poly.entity_id
_entity_poly.type
_entity_poly.pdbx_seq_one_letter_code
_entity_poly.pdbx_strand_id
1 'polypeptide(L)'
;MVVERKRWLARLAAPMRIGLAFASLGLILALVGIARGNVPLNPLSILLALLISAGGWGAVSWAVATAVVDVERDVAEEAQDA
;
A
#
# COMPACT_ATOMS: atom_id res chain seq x y z
N MET A 1 -14.56 15.17 -22.49
CA MET A 1 -14.41 15.18 -21.01
C MET A 1 -14.33 13.79 -20.34
N VAL A 2 -14.38 12.65 -21.06
CA VAL A 2 -14.35 11.30 -20.41
C VAL A 2 -12.95 10.67 -20.37
N VAL A 3 -12.04 11.08 -21.27
CA VAL A 3 -10.70 10.48 -21.40
C VAL A 3 -9.74 10.89 -20.26
N GLU A 4 -9.87 12.10 -19.72
CA GLU A 4 -8.99 12.63 -18.66
C GLU A 4 -9.12 11.92 -17.31
N ARG A 5 -10.34 11.48 -16.94
CA ARG A 5 -10.58 10.77 -15.68
C ARG A 5 -9.76 9.48 -15.60
N LYS A 6 -9.57 8.79 -16.72
CA LYS A 6 -8.87 7.50 -16.76
C LYS A 6 -7.39 7.63 -16.40
N ARG A 7 -6.74 8.75 -16.74
CA ARG A 7 -5.31 8.98 -16.45
C ARG A 7 -5.07 9.36 -14.99
N TRP A 8 -5.99 10.10 -14.38
CA TRP A 8 -5.98 10.38 -12.93
C TRP A 8 -6.24 9.11 -12.11
N LEU A 9 -7.28 8.33 -12.43
CA LEU A 9 -7.52 7.05 -11.74
C LEU A 9 -6.41 6.02 -11.98
N ALA A 10 -5.74 6.02 -13.14
CA ALA A 10 -4.60 5.14 -13.40
C ALA A 10 -3.35 5.54 -12.58
N ARG A 11 -3.12 6.83 -12.37
CA ARG A 11 -2.05 7.34 -11.50
C ARG A 11 -2.33 7.08 -10.03
N LEU A 12 -3.59 7.17 -9.59
CA LEU A 12 -4.03 6.72 -8.26
C LEU A 12 -3.95 5.19 -8.11
N ALA A 13 -4.19 4.43 -9.17
CA ALA A 13 -4.13 2.96 -9.14
C ALA A 13 -2.71 2.41 -8.96
N ALA A 14 -1.66 3.15 -9.34
CA ALA A 14 -0.26 2.69 -9.19
C ALA A 14 0.20 2.59 -7.71
N PRO A 15 0.15 3.65 -6.89
CA PRO A 15 0.51 3.57 -5.47
C PRO A 15 -0.47 2.71 -4.67
N MET A 16 -1.76 2.73 -5.04
CA MET A 16 -2.77 1.87 -4.41
C MET A 16 -2.48 0.38 -4.60
N ARG A 17 -2.01 -0.03 -5.79
CA ARG A 17 -1.60 -1.42 -6.06
C ARG A 17 -0.39 -1.83 -5.23
N ILE A 18 0.57 -0.93 -5.02
CA ILE A 18 1.78 -1.18 -4.23
C ILE A 18 1.40 -1.36 -2.75
N GLY A 19 0.58 -0.45 -2.21
CA GLY A 19 0.04 -0.58 -0.86
C GLY A 19 -0.73 -1.88 -0.65
N LEU A 20 -1.57 -2.27 -1.63
CA LEU A 20 -2.33 -3.52 -1.56
C LEU A 20 -1.43 -4.75 -1.62
N ALA A 21 -0.36 -4.75 -2.44
CA ALA A 21 0.59 -5.85 -2.51
C ALA A 21 1.32 -6.07 -1.18
N PHE A 22 1.80 -5.00 -0.54
CA PHE A 22 2.45 -5.10 0.78
C PHE A 22 1.46 -5.45 1.90
N ALA A 23 0.22 -4.94 1.84
CA ALA A 23 -0.83 -5.37 2.76
C ALA A 23 -1.11 -6.88 2.64
N SER A 24 -1.13 -7.41 1.41
CA SER A 24 -1.27 -8.84 1.14
C SER A 24 -0.13 -9.63 1.77
N LEU A 25 1.11 -9.14 1.64
CA LEU A 25 2.28 -9.79 2.21
C LEU A 25 2.24 -9.81 3.76
N GLY A 26 1.83 -8.70 4.38
CA GLY A 26 1.60 -8.61 5.82
C GLY A 26 0.50 -9.56 6.30
N LEU A 27 -0.57 -9.70 5.52
CA LEU A 27 -1.63 -10.67 5.78
C LEU A 27 -1.10 -12.11 5.77
N ILE A 28 -0.29 -12.47 4.77
CA ILE A 28 0.35 -13.80 4.69
C ILE A 28 1.26 -14.03 5.89
N LEU A 29 2.08 -13.05 6.28
CA LEU A 29 2.95 -13.17 7.45
C LEU A 29 2.16 -13.38 8.74
N ALA A 30 1.07 -12.65 8.92
CA ALA A 30 0.19 -12.80 10.07
C ALA A 30 -0.47 -14.19 10.10
N LEU A 31 -0.90 -14.73 8.94
CA LEU A 31 -1.38 -16.12 8.83
C LEU A 31 -0.30 -17.13 9.25
N VAL A 32 0.96 -16.92 8.85
CA VAL A 32 2.09 -17.77 9.28
C VAL A 32 2.31 -17.69 10.79
N GLY A 33 2.19 -16.50 11.40
CA GLY A 33 2.29 -16.31 12.85
C GLY A 33 1.21 -17.06 13.64
N ILE A 34 -0.02 -17.07 13.11
CA ILE A 34 -1.15 -17.84 13.66
C ILE A 34 -0.89 -19.34 13.53
N ALA A 35 -0.43 -19.80 12.35
CA ALA A 35 -0.11 -21.21 12.11
C ALA A 35 1.03 -21.72 13.01
N ARG A 36 1.98 -20.87 13.38
CA ARG A 36 3.06 -21.19 14.34
C ARG A 36 2.60 -21.26 15.81
N GLY A 37 1.34 -20.94 16.12
CA GLY A 37 0.82 -20.98 17.50
C GLY A 37 1.35 -19.86 18.40
N ASN A 38 1.99 -18.83 17.83
CA ASN A 38 2.56 -17.71 18.58
C ASN A 38 1.53 -16.63 18.94
N VAL A 39 0.27 -16.80 18.50
CA VAL A 39 -0.83 -15.86 18.75
C VAL A 39 -1.92 -16.56 19.56
N PRO A 40 -2.36 -16.00 20.69
CA PRO A 40 -3.50 -16.55 21.43
C PRO A 40 -4.73 -16.64 20.51
N LEU A 41 -5.45 -17.76 20.53
CA LEU A 41 -6.59 -18.10 19.66
C LEU A 41 -7.84 -17.21 19.86
N ASN A 42 -7.66 -16.01 20.40
CA ASN A 42 -8.70 -15.02 20.55
C ASN A 42 -8.94 -14.31 19.20
N PRO A 43 -10.19 -14.29 18.67
CA PRO A 43 -10.50 -13.63 17.40
C PRO A 43 -10.05 -12.17 17.32
N LEU A 44 -10.10 -11.45 18.45
CA LEU A 44 -9.64 -10.06 18.54
C LEU A 44 -8.13 -9.93 18.35
N SER A 45 -7.34 -10.84 18.95
CA SER A 45 -5.87 -10.83 18.82
C SER A 45 -5.43 -11.14 17.40
N ILE A 46 -6.14 -12.04 16.72
CA ILE A 46 -5.94 -12.34 15.30
C ILE A 46 -6.25 -11.12 14.44
N LEU A 47 -7.40 -10.47 14.67
CA LEU A 47 -7.78 -9.26 13.94
C LEU A 47 -6.73 -8.16 14.12
N LEU A 48 -6.28 -7.91 15.35
CA LEU A 48 -5.25 -6.90 15.64
C LEU A 48 -3.92 -7.26 15.00
N ALA A 49 -3.50 -8.54 15.04
CA ALA A 49 -2.26 -8.98 14.37
C ALA A 49 -2.32 -8.75 12.85
N LEU A 50 -3.44 -9.10 12.22
CA LEU A 50 -3.68 -8.87 10.79
C LEU A 50 -3.73 -7.38 10.47
N LEU A 51 -4.45 -6.59 11.28
CA LEU A 51 -4.65 -5.16 11.07
C LEU A 51 -3.36 -4.36 11.23
N ILE A 52 -2.57 -4.65 12.26
CA ILE A 52 -1.28 -3.98 12.49
C ILE A 52 -0.29 -4.39 11.40
N SER A 53 -0.24 -5.68 11.04
CA SER A 53 0.70 -6.16 10.03
C SER A 53 0.34 -5.65 8.62
N ALA A 54 -0.86 -5.99 8.12
CA ALA A 54 -1.28 -5.59 6.78
C ALA A 54 -1.54 -4.09 6.67
N GLY A 55 -2.15 -3.48 7.69
CA GLY A 55 -2.46 -2.05 7.70
C GLY A 55 -1.20 -1.19 7.82
N GLY A 56 -0.27 -1.55 8.73
CA GLY A 56 0.99 -0.83 8.89
C GLY A 56 1.84 -0.86 7.63
N TRP A 57 2.14 -2.05 7.10
CA TRP A 57 2.96 -2.18 5.90
C TRP A 57 2.27 -1.65 4.64
N GLY A 58 0.96 -1.87 4.49
CA GLY A 58 0.20 -1.36 3.35
C GLY A 58 0.16 0.17 3.30
N ALA A 59 -0.07 0.83 4.44
CA ALA A 59 -0.12 2.29 4.53
C ALA A 59 1.27 2.92 4.27
N VAL A 60 2.33 2.34 4.86
CA VAL A 60 3.70 2.81 4.64
C VAL A 60 4.09 2.70 3.17
N SER A 61 3.87 1.53 2.54
CA SER A 61 4.22 1.33 1.13
C SER A 61 3.40 2.21 0.18
N TRP A 62 2.13 2.46 0.49
CA TRP A 62 1.30 3.40 -0.27
C TRP A 62 1.81 4.84 -0.17
N ALA A 63 2.18 5.29 1.03
CA ALA A 63 2.72 6.63 1.26
C ALA A 63 4.06 6.82 0.51
N VAL A 64 4.96 5.84 0.60
CA VAL A 64 6.24 5.87 -0.12
C VAL A 64 6.02 5.91 -1.63
N ALA A 65 5.13 5.07 -2.16
CA ALA A 65 4.83 5.06 -3.59
C ALA A 65 4.20 6.39 -4.06
N THR A 66 3.41 7.04 -3.20
CA THR A 66 2.83 8.35 -3.49
C THR A 66 3.90 9.43 -3.54
N ALA A 67 4.81 9.45 -2.54
CA ALA A 67 5.93 10.39 -2.51
C ALA A 67 6.84 10.26 -3.74
N VAL A 68 7.14 9.03 -4.18
CA VAL A 68 7.92 8.81 -5.42
C VAL A 68 7.18 9.34 -6.64
N VAL A 69 5.88 9.07 -6.76
CA VAL A 69 5.07 9.57 -7.89
C VAL A 69 5.00 11.10 -7.91
N ASP A 70 4.97 11.75 -6.74
CA ASP A 70 4.98 13.20 -6.65
C ASP A 70 6.34 13.77 -7.09
N VAL A 71 7.46 13.20 -6.63
CA VAL A 71 8.82 13.59 -7.07
C VAL A 71 9.00 13.45 -8.58
N GLU A 72 8.55 12.34 -9.17
CA GLU A 72 8.64 12.10 -10.62
C GLU A 72 7.84 13.13 -11.44
N ARG A 73 6.80 13.74 -10.85
CA ARG A 73 6.02 14.81 -11.51
C ARG A 73 6.73 16.14 -11.42
N ASP A 74 7.22 16.48 -10.24
CA ASP A 74 7.95 17.72 -10.00
C ASP A 74 9.18 17.81 -10.92
N VAL A 75 9.96 16.73 -11.02
CA VAL A 75 11.13 16.64 -11.92
C VAL A 75 10.73 16.75 -13.40
N ALA A 76 9.60 16.16 -13.80
CA ALA A 76 9.13 16.22 -15.18
C ALA A 76 8.63 17.61 -15.59
N GLU A 77 8.05 18.36 -14.64
CA GLU A 77 7.63 19.75 -14.84
C GLU A 77 8.86 20.68 -14.95
N GLU A 78 9.84 20.54 -14.05
CA GLU A 78 11.11 21.28 -14.12
C GLU A 78 11.87 21.03 -15.44
N ALA A 79 11.86 19.80 -15.95
CA ALA A 79 12.50 19.45 -17.21
C ALA A 79 11.77 19.99 -18.46
N GLN A 80 10.48 20.34 -18.35
CA GLN A 80 9.70 20.93 -19.45
C GLN A 80 9.85 22.45 -19.51
N ASP A 81 10.12 23.08 -18.38
CA ASP A 81 10.33 24.53 -18.25
C ASP A 81 11.79 24.97 -18.49
N ALA A 82 12.71 24.01 -18.73
CA ALA A 82 14.13 24.21 -19.03
C ALA A 82 14.46 24.05 -20.52
#